data_AF-A0ABD2YGD0-F1
#
_entry.id   AF-A0ABD2YGD0-F1
#
_cell.length_a   1.000
_cell.length_b   1.000
_cell.length_c   1.000
_cell.angle_alpha   90.00
_cell.angle_beta   90.00
_cell.angle_gamma   90.00
#
_symmetry.space_group_name_H-M   'P 1'
#
loop_
_entity.id
_entity.type
_entity.pdbx_description
1 polymer ?
#
loop_
_entity_poly.entity_id
_entity_poly.type
_entity_poly.pdbx_seq_one_letter_code
_entity_poly.pdbx_strand_id
1 'polypeptide(L)'
;MRNMHILKRAASWNLFCRKDMDFKCNLTRSLSISSQAVADLASKDAQLRVFIVAGEVSGDIIGSRFMDSLKKLAPFPVRFAGVGGCMMSKQGLNSLFPMEDISVMGIWELLPHLNNFRVKLKQTVHAAVSFQPHVVLTVDSKGFSFRFLKYLRGMW
;
A
#
# COMPACT_ATOMS: atom_id res chain seq x y z
N MET A 1 -5.24 -58.37 -11.03
CA MET A 1 -3.95 -58.39 -11.77
C MET A 1 -3.75 -57.04 -12.44
N ARG A 2 -2.56 -56.42 -12.30
CA ARG A 2 -2.08 -55.19 -13.00
C ARG A 2 -2.90 -53.92 -12.69
N ASN A 3 -2.36 -52.91 -12.00
CA ASN A 3 -1.32 -51.94 -12.41
C ASN A 3 -1.76 -51.03 -13.57
N MET A 4 -1.39 -49.75 -13.67
CA MET A 4 -0.82 -48.71 -12.77
C MET A 4 -0.69 -47.43 -13.65
N HIS A 5 -0.34 -46.27 -13.08
CA HIS A 5 0.10 -45.04 -13.80
C HIS A 5 -0.97 -44.24 -14.58
N ILE A 6 -0.86 -42.94 -14.86
CA ILE A 6 -0.26 -41.73 -14.25
C ILE A 6 -0.49 -40.58 -15.28
N LEU A 7 -0.84 -39.36 -14.82
CA LEU A 7 -0.67 -38.04 -15.49
C LEU A 7 -1.12 -37.79 -16.96
N LYS A 8 -1.93 -36.73 -17.19
CA LYS A 8 -1.53 -35.40 -17.75
C LYS A 8 -2.70 -34.61 -18.40
N ARG A 9 -2.72 -33.29 -18.11
CA ARG A 9 -3.11 -32.13 -18.94
C ARG A 9 -3.84 -32.38 -20.27
N ALA A 10 -4.95 -31.66 -20.49
CA ALA A 10 -4.99 -30.49 -21.39
C ALA A 10 -6.36 -29.78 -21.39
N ALA A 11 -6.37 -28.48 -21.10
CA ALA A 11 -7.42 -27.55 -21.53
C ALA A 11 -6.71 -26.27 -21.99
N SER A 12 -6.42 -26.21 -23.29
CA SER A 12 -5.69 -25.11 -23.92
C SER A 12 -6.68 -24.07 -24.43
N TRP A 13 -6.60 -22.84 -23.92
CA TRP A 13 -7.01 -21.65 -24.66
C TRP A 13 -5.81 -20.70 -24.77
N ASN A 14 -5.07 -20.85 -25.87
CA ASN A 14 -4.09 -19.88 -26.31
C ASN A 14 -4.82 -18.80 -27.13
N LEU A 15 -4.55 -17.53 -26.85
CA LEU A 15 -3.93 -16.60 -27.80
C LEU A 15 -3.51 -15.35 -27.00
N PHE A 16 -2.22 -15.15 -26.71
CA PHE A 16 -1.22 -14.57 -27.61
C PHE A 16 -1.21 -13.03 -27.56
N CYS A 17 -0.36 -12.49 -26.69
CA CYS A 17 0.40 -11.28 -26.99
C CYS A 17 1.86 -11.51 -26.56
N ARG A 18 2.67 -12.04 -27.49
CA ARG A 18 4.15 -11.90 -27.50
C ARG A 18 4.50 -10.42 -27.77
N LYS A 19 5.71 -9.86 -27.68
CA LYS A 19 7.11 -10.28 -27.33
C LYS A 19 7.67 -9.19 -26.38
N ASP A 20 8.83 -9.26 -25.73
CA ASP A 20 9.73 -10.29 -25.16
C ASP A 20 10.87 -9.49 -24.47
N MET A 21 11.48 -9.95 -23.38
CA MET A 21 12.92 -9.74 -23.09
C MET A 21 13.40 -10.58 -21.90
N ASP A 22 14.46 -11.37 -22.13
CA ASP A 22 15.20 -12.10 -21.10
C ASP A 22 15.86 -11.15 -20.10
N PHE A 23 15.71 -11.43 -18.80
CA PHE A 23 16.69 -11.03 -17.80
C PHE A 23 16.88 -12.14 -16.76
N LYS A 24 17.87 -13.00 -16.99
CA LYS A 24 18.41 -13.91 -15.96
C LYS A 24 19.12 -13.09 -14.89
N CYS A 25 18.38 -12.63 -13.88
CA CYS A 25 18.95 -11.97 -12.70
C CYS A 25 18.93 -12.92 -11.49
N ASN A 26 19.94 -13.78 -11.40
CA ASN A 26 20.30 -14.44 -10.14
C ASN A 26 21.01 -13.41 -9.24
N LEU A 27 20.26 -12.62 -8.44
CA LEU A 27 20.87 -11.90 -7.33
C LEU A 27 19.89 -11.55 -6.19
N THR A 28 20.27 -11.97 -4.99
CA THR A 28 19.84 -11.45 -3.67
C THR A 28 18.34 -11.36 -3.32
N ARG A 29 17.98 -12.12 -2.27
CA ARG A 29 16.77 -11.94 -1.45
C ARG A 29 16.45 -10.47 -1.16
N SER A 30 15.44 -9.95 -1.83
CA SER A 30 14.72 -8.72 -1.44
C SER A 30 13.23 -9.02 -1.62
N LEU A 31 12.41 -8.76 -0.59
CA LEU A 31 11.02 -9.20 -0.52
C LEU A 31 10.17 -8.68 -1.69
N SER A 32 10.00 -9.48 -2.73
CA SER A 32 8.86 -9.42 -3.62
C SER A 32 7.70 -10.19 -3.00
N ILE A 33 6.90 -9.51 -2.16
CA ILE A 33 5.49 -9.90 -2.04
C ILE A 33 4.93 -9.67 -3.45
N SER A 34 4.74 -10.75 -4.19
CA SER A 34 4.29 -10.68 -5.58
C SER A 34 2.97 -9.91 -5.65
N SER A 35 2.81 -9.05 -6.66
CA SER A 35 1.53 -8.39 -6.95
C SER A 35 0.38 -9.39 -7.04
N GLN A 36 0.69 -10.63 -7.45
CA GLN A 36 -0.23 -11.77 -7.43
C GLN A 36 -0.72 -12.09 -6.02
N ALA A 37 0.16 -12.20 -5.02
CA ALA A 37 -0.22 -12.51 -3.65
C ALA A 37 -1.12 -11.43 -3.03
N VAL A 38 -0.92 -10.15 -3.39
CA VAL A 38 -1.81 -9.06 -2.99
C VAL A 38 -3.19 -9.21 -3.65
N ALA A 39 -3.23 -9.56 -4.95
CA ALA A 39 -4.47 -9.82 -5.66
C ALA A 39 -5.21 -11.06 -5.10
N ASP A 40 -4.50 -12.13 -4.75
CA ASP A 40 -5.06 -13.35 -4.18
C ASP A 40 -5.67 -13.09 -2.79
N LEU A 41 -5.00 -12.31 -1.94
CA LEU A 41 -5.52 -11.87 -0.64
C LEU A 41 -6.76 -10.97 -0.80
N ALA A 42 -6.70 -9.98 -1.69
CA ALA A 42 -7.84 -9.10 -1.97
C ALA A 42 -9.04 -9.85 -2.57
N SER A 43 -8.78 -10.91 -3.36
CA SER A 43 -9.81 -11.81 -3.89
C SER A 43 -10.48 -12.61 -2.78
N LYS A 44 -9.70 -13.12 -1.82
CA LYS A 44 -10.21 -13.86 -0.65
C LYS A 44 -11.10 -12.99 0.24
N ASP A 45 -10.72 -11.74 0.46
CA ASP A 45 -11.45 -10.78 1.30
C ASP A 45 -12.54 -10.02 0.52
N ALA A 46 -12.70 -10.29 -0.78
CA ALA A 46 -13.57 -9.62 -1.76
C ALA A 46 -13.44 -8.08 -1.79
N GLN A 47 -12.32 -7.53 -1.31
CA GLN A 47 -12.09 -6.09 -1.19
C GLN A 47 -10.58 -5.78 -1.15
N LEU A 48 -10.17 -4.64 -1.71
CA LEU A 48 -8.79 -4.17 -1.61
C LEU A 48 -8.67 -3.07 -0.53
N ARG A 49 -8.28 -3.45 0.69
CA ARG A 49 -7.88 -2.50 1.75
C ARG A 49 -6.49 -1.91 1.48
N VAL A 50 -6.40 -0.59 1.30
CA VAL A 50 -5.17 0.18 1.11
C VAL A 50 -5.05 1.24 2.21
N PHE A 51 -3.91 1.28 2.89
CA PHE A 51 -3.60 2.33 3.86
C PHE A 51 -2.66 3.36 3.22
N ILE A 52 -3.05 4.63 3.17
CA ILE A 52 -2.25 5.69 2.53
C ILE A 52 -1.83 6.74 3.55
N VAL A 53 -0.56 7.15 3.50
CA VAL A 53 -0.01 8.25 4.29
C VAL A 53 0.59 9.30 3.36
N ALA A 54 -0.02 10.49 3.33
CA ALA A 54 0.56 11.70 2.78
C ALA A 54 0.89 12.67 3.94
N GLY A 55 2.05 13.32 3.86
CA GLY A 55 2.50 14.29 4.87
C GLY A 55 2.58 15.73 4.38
N GLU A 56 2.28 15.99 3.11
CA GLU A 56 2.46 17.28 2.43
C GLU A 56 1.35 17.49 1.38
N VAL A 57 1.04 18.74 1.04
CA VAL A 57 -0.05 19.10 0.10
C VAL A 57 0.21 18.56 -1.32
N SER A 58 1.47 18.51 -1.75
CA SER A 58 1.90 17.81 -2.97
C SER A 58 1.53 16.32 -2.94
N GLY A 59 1.76 15.67 -1.81
CA GLY A 59 1.39 14.29 -1.55
C GLY A 59 -0.12 14.03 -1.59
N ASP A 60 -0.95 14.97 -1.12
CA ASP A 60 -2.43 14.88 -1.20
C ASP A 60 -2.92 14.92 -2.66
N ILE A 61 -2.34 15.79 -3.49
CA ILE A 61 -2.67 15.87 -4.92
C ILE A 61 -2.29 14.57 -5.64
N ILE A 62 -1.08 14.05 -5.39
CA ILE A 62 -0.62 12.79 -5.99
C ILE A 62 -1.46 11.60 -5.49
N GLY A 63 -1.70 11.53 -4.18
CA GLY A 63 -2.50 10.49 -3.54
C GLY A 63 -3.94 10.45 -4.03
N SER A 64 -4.58 11.61 -4.23
CA SER A 64 -5.95 11.68 -4.76
C SER A 64 -6.05 11.14 -6.20
N ARG A 65 -5.08 11.46 -7.07
CA ARG A 65 -5.01 10.94 -8.45
C ARG A 65 -4.73 9.44 -8.47
N PHE A 66 -3.88 8.96 -7.55
CA PHE A 66 -3.65 7.52 -7.35
C PHE A 66 -4.92 6.80 -6.92
N MET A 67 -5.67 7.34 -5.95
CA MET A 67 -6.93 6.74 -5.47
C MET A 67 -8.00 6.66 -6.58
N ASP A 68 -8.18 7.72 -7.35
CA ASP A 68 -9.08 7.74 -8.51
C ASP A 68 -8.68 6.70 -9.56
N SER A 69 -7.39 6.64 -9.90
CA SER A 69 -6.86 5.66 -10.87
C SER A 69 -6.99 4.22 -10.37
N LEU A 70 -6.72 3.97 -9.09
CA LEU A 70 -6.82 2.63 -8.50
C LEU A 70 -8.27 2.15 -8.45
N LYS A 71 -9.25 3.00 -8.14
CA LYS A 71 -10.68 2.64 -8.21
C LYS A 71 -11.12 2.23 -9.62
N LYS A 72 -10.54 2.83 -10.67
CA LYS A 72 -10.86 2.53 -12.07
C LYS A 72 -10.22 1.22 -12.56
N LEU A 73 -9.07 0.84 -11.98
CA LEU A 73 -8.30 -0.34 -12.38
C LEU A 73 -8.54 -1.57 -11.51
N ALA A 74 -9.01 -1.40 -10.26
CA ALA A 74 -9.21 -2.51 -9.34
C ALA A 74 -10.44 -3.35 -9.72
N PRO A 75 -10.31 -4.69 -9.81
CA PRO A 75 -11.45 -5.58 -10.06
C PRO A 75 -12.33 -5.79 -8.80
N PHE A 76 -11.98 -5.19 -7.67
CA PHE A 76 -12.64 -5.34 -6.37
C PHE A 76 -12.92 -3.96 -5.74
N PRO A 77 -13.92 -3.82 -4.87
CA PRO A 77 -14.16 -2.59 -4.13
C PRO A 77 -12.92 -2.20 -3.30
N VAL A 78 -12.42 -0.98 -3.49
CA VAL A 78 -11.23 -0.48 -2.81
C VAL A 78 -11.63 0.34 -1.59
N ARG A 79 -11.06 0.01 -0.43
CA ARG A 79 -11.26 0.77 0.82
C ARG A 79 -9.97 1.46 1.21
N PHE A 80 -10.08 2.76 1.48
CA PHE A 80 -8.97 3.63 1.82
C PHE A 80 -9.06 4.13 3.26
N ALA A 81 -7.96 4.03 3.99
CA ALA A 81 -7.79 4.62 5.31
C ALA A 81 -6.39 5.20 5.45
N GLY A 82 -6.17 6.09 6.42
CA GLY A 82 -4.83 6.57 6.77
C GLY A 82 -4.81 8.06 7.03
N VAL A 83 -3.86 8.78 6.43
CA VAL A 83 -3.72 10.23 6.58
C VAL A 83 -3.51 10.87 5.22
N GLY A 84 -4.31 11.91 4.93
CA GLY A 84 -4.27 12.67 3.70
C GLY A 84 -5.09 13.94 3.83
N GLY A 85 -4.95 14.83 2.86
CA GLY A 85 -5.60 16.13 2.87
C GLY A 85 -7.00 16.10 2.24
N CYS A 86 -7.48 17.31 1.94
CA CYS A 86 -8.83 17.52 1.39
C CYS A 86 -9.05 16.78 0.05
N MET A 87 -8.03 16.63 -0.80
CA MET A 87 -8.18 15.98 -2.11
C MET A 87 -8.32 14.47 -1.98
N MET A 88 -7.57 13.83 -1.08
CA MET A 88 -7.74 12.41 -0.76
C MET A 88 -9.03 12.15 0.01
N SER A 89 -9.44 13.04 0.92
CA SER A 89 -10.74 12.92 1.61
C SER A 89 -11.92 12.98 0.64
N LYS A 90 -11.88 13.86 -0.37
CA LYS A 90 -12.87 13.88 -1.47
C LYS A 90 -12.90 12.58 -2.27
N GLN A 91 -11.78 11.86 -2.32
CA GLN A 91 -11.70 10.51 -2.90
C GLN A 91 -12.14 9.39 -1.94
N GLY A 92 -12.76 9.71 -0.80
CA GLY A 92 -13.25 8.72 0.15
C GLY A 92 -12.14 8.09 1.00
N LEU A 93 -11.01 8.78 1.20
CA LEU A 93 -10.08 8.43 2.27
C LEU A 93 -10.76 8.69 3.61
N ASN A 94 -10.88 7.66 4.45
CA ASN A 94 -11.15 7.87 5.86
C ASN A 94 -9.87 8.36 6.55
N SER A 95 -9.69 9.68 6.63
CA SER A 95 -8.51 10.28 7.27
C SER A 95 -8.64 10.21 8.79
N LEU A 96 -7.60 9.70 9.44
CA LEU A 96 -7.55 9.50 10.90
C LEU A 96 -7.42 10.81 11.66
N PHE A 97 -6.81 11.82 11.04
CA PHE A 97 -6.61 13.16 11.56
C PHE A 97 -6.32 14.13 10.39
N PRO A 98 -6.35 15.46 10.61
CA PRO A 98 -6.03 16.44 9.58
C PRO A 98 -4.61 16.24 9.03
N MET A 99 -4.36 16.58 7.76
CA MET A 99 -3.01 16.44 7.19
C MET A 99 -2.05 17.50 7.75
N GLU A 100 -2.62 18.65 8.10
CA GLU A 100 -2.00 19.82 8.76
C GLU A 100 -1.25 19.41 10.03
N ASP A 101 -1.70 18.31 10.67
CA ASP A 101 -1.10 17.74 11.87
C ASP A 101 0.19 16.94 11.60
N ILE A 102 0.46 16.50 10.36
CA ILE A 102 1.74 15.89 9.93
C ILE A 102 2.61 16.89 9.16
N SER A 103 1.99 17.81 8.39
CA SER A 103 2.67 18.71 7.46
C SER A 103 3.38 19.87 8.17
N VAL A 104 4.43 19.54 8.92
CA VAL A 104 5.36 20.50 9.50
C VAL A 104 6.25 21.03 8.38
N MET A 105 6.15 22.31 8.02
CA MET A 105 6.81 22.91 6.85
C MET A 105 8.27 23.31 7.10
N GLY A 106 8.95 22.59 8.00
CA GLY A 106 10.38 22.78 8.23
C GLY A 106 10.96 21.88 9.31
N ILE A 107 12.24 21.54 9.18
CA ILE A 107 13.00 20.80 10.20
C ILE A 107 13.01 21.58 11.54
N TRP A 108 13.00 22.92 11.48
CA TRP A 108 13.01 23.81 12.64
C TRP A 108 11.68 23.83 13.42
N GLU A 109 10.55 23.82 12.73
CA GLU A 109 9.21 23.73 13.32
C GLU A 109 8.95 22.35 13.97
N LEU A 110 9.73 21.34 13.57
CA LEU A 110 9.60 19.96 14.04
C LEU A 110 10.25 19.74 15.43
N LEU A 111 11.20 20.58 15.83
CA LEU A 111 11.86 20.50 17.14
C LEU A 111 10.90 20.67 18.33
N PRO A 112 10.10 21.76 18.45
CA PRO A 112 9.15 21.93 19.55
C PRO A 112 8.02 20.88 19.54
N HIS A 113 7.66 20.35 18.36
CA HIS A 113 6.55 19.40 18.20
C HIS A 113 6.98 17.94 18.09
N LEU A 114 8.26 17.61 18.34
CA LEU A 114 8.78 16.24 18.20
C LEU A 114 8.04 15.22 19.07
N ASN A 115 7.50 15.63 20.22
CA ASN A 115 6.71 14.74 21.07
C ASN A 115 5.32 14.46 20.47
N ASN A 116 4.65 15.51 19.95
CA ASN A 116 3.37 15.38 19.25
C ASN A 116 3.51 14.52 17.97
N PHE A 117 4.62 14.69 17.24
CA PHE A 117 4.97 13.86 16.09
C PHE A 117 5.10 12.37 16.48
N ARG A 118 5.74 12.05 17.60
CA ARG A 118 5.85 10.66 18.11
C ARG A 118 4.48 10.07 18.49
N VAL A 119 3.59 10.88 19.07
CA VAL A 119 2.21 10.46 19.40
C VAL A 119 1.41 10.17 18.13
N LYS A 120 1.39 11.12 17.18
CA LYS A 120 0.72 10.96 15.88
C LYS A 120 1.24 9.75 15.11
N LEU A 121 2.55 9.55 15.06
CA LEU A 121 3.17 8.37 14.45
C LEU A 121 2.68 7.05 15.09
N LYS A 122 2.62 6.98 16.43
CA LYS A 122 2.08 5.80 17.13
C LYS A 122 0.58 5.60 16.82
N GLN A 123 -0.21 6.66 16.74
CA GLN A 123 -1.62 6.61 16.37
C GLN A 123 -1.79 6.07 14.93
N THR A 124 -1.01 6.56 13.97
CA THR A 124 -1.03 6.05 12.58
C THR A 124 -0.62 4.58 12.50
N VAL A 125 0.42 4.16 13.25
CA VAL A 125 0.82 2.74 13.31
C VAL A 125 -0.29 1.87 13.90
N HIS A 126 -0.89 2.29 15.02
CA HIS A 126 -1.98 1.53 15.65
C HIS A 126 -3.18 1.40 14.71
N ALA A 127 -3.61 2.50 14.09
CA ALA A 127 -4.70 2.49 13.12
C ALA A 127 -4.39 1.64 11.87
N ALA A 128 -3.16 1.65 11.37
CA ALA A 128 -2.74 0.77 10.28
C ALA A 128 -2.80 -0.71 10.66
N VAL A 129 -2.38 -1.06 11.89
CA VAL A 129 -2.48 -2.44 12.41
C VAL A 129 -3.93 -2.86 12.57
N SER A 130 -4.80 -2.01 13.14
CA SER A 130 -6.24 -2.29 13.29
C SER A 130 -6.98 -2.39 11.94
N PHE A 131 -6.54 -1.66 10.92
CA PHE A 131 -7.16 -1.67 9.59
C PHE A 131 -6.77 -2.91 8.75
N GLN A 132 -5.68 -3.60 9.11
CA GLN A 132 -5.14 -4.77 8.38
C GLN A 132 -5.09 -4.57 6.85
N PRO A 133 -4.36 -3.55 6.35
CA PRO A 133 -4.24 -3.29 4.93
C PRO A 133 -3.49 -4.40 4.19
N HIS A 134 -3.89 -4.66 2.95
CA HIS A 134 -3.10 -5.50 2.03
C HIS A 134 -1.91 -4.74 1.45
N VAL A 135 -2.05 -3.41 1.31
CA VAL A 135 -1.04 -2.51 0.74
C VAL A 135 -0.94 -1.26 1.60
N VAL A 136 0.29 -0.86 1.90
CA VAL A 136 0.62 0.42 2.56
C VAL A 136 1.32 1.31 1.53
N LEU A 137 0.79 2.50 1.29
CA LEU A 137 1.36 3.51 0.41
C LEU A 137 1.80 4.73 1.23
N THR A 138 3.02 5.21 0.98
CA THR A 138 3.58 6.39 1.64
C THR A 138 4.01 7.42 0.60
N VAL A 139 3.62 8.69 0.77
CA VAL A 139 3.85 9.77 -0.20
C VAL A 139 4.55 10.96 0.46
N ASP A 140 5.50 11.56 -0.28
CA ASP A 140 6.38 12.69 0.06
C ASP A 140 7.31 12.50 1.28
N SER A 141 6.73 12.40 2.47
CA SER A 141 7.42 12.69 3.73
C SER A 141 8.42 11.59 4.16
N LYS A 142 9.65 11.61 3.61
CA LYS A 142 10.72 10.61 3.88
C LYS A 142 10.91 10.32 5.37
N GLY A 143 10.92 11.36 6.22
CA GLY A 143 11.17 11.23 7.65
C GLY A 143 10.04 10.54 8.44
N PHE A 144 8.78 10.83 8.12
CA PHE A 144 7.61 10.16 8.71
C PHE A 144 7.48 8.74 8.15
N SER A 145 7.46 8.62 6.82
CA SER A 145 7.27 7.37 6.08
C SER A 145 8.29 6.30 6.47
N PHE A 146 9.58 6.65 6.58
CA PHE A 146 10.61 5.69 6.99
C PHE A 146 10.41 5.19 8.44
N ARG A 147 10.07 6.09 9.38
CA ARG A 147 9.82 5.69 10.77
C ARG A 147 8.54 4.85 10.88
N PHE A 148 7.48 5.23 10.17
CA PHE A 148 6.22 4.50 10.10
C PHE A 148 6.41 3.07 9.60
N LEU A 149 7.09 2.89 8.45
CA LEU A 149 7.40 1.58 7.89
C LEU A 149 8.34 0.76 8.81
N LYS A 150 9.28 1.41 9.52
CA LYS A 150 10.14 0.74 10.51
C LYS A 150 9.34 0.23 11.71
N TYR A 151 8.34 0.96 12.19
CA TYR A 151 7.46 0.49 13.27
C TYR A 151 6.55 -0.65 12.79
N LEU A 152 5.94 -0.56 11.61
CA LEU A 152 5.11 -1.63 11.05
C LEU A 152 5.87 -2.95 10.91
N ARG A 153 7.12 -2.91 10.39
CA ARG A 153 7.99 -4.10 10.29
C ARG A 153 8.39 -4.69 11.66
N GLY A 154 8.22 -3.94 12.75
CA GLY A 154 8.42 -4.47 14.10
C GLY A 154 7.18 -5.13 14.71
N MET A 155 6.03 -5.11 14.01
CA MET A 155 4.74 -5.60 14.51
C MET A 155 4.12 -6.71 13.64
N TRP A 156 4.68 -6.98 12.46
CA TRP A 156 4.27 -8.01 11.50
C TRP A 156 5.42 -9.00 11.26
#